data_AF-M7Y9K1-F1
#
_entry.id   AF-M7Y9K1-F1
#
_cell.length_a   1.000
_cell.length_b   1.000
_cell.length_c   1.000
_cell.angle_alpha   90.00
_cell.angle_beta   90.00
_cell.angle_gamma   90.00
#
_symmetry.space_group_name_H-M   'P 1'
#
loop_
_entity.id
_entity.type
_entity.pdbx_description
1 polymer ?
#
loop_
_entity_poly.entity_id
_entity_poly.type
_entity_poly.pdbx_seq_one_letter_code
_entity_poly.pdbx_strand_id
1 'polypeptide(L)'
;MELKCAVSALWRLCKNSPAEGGGCKAEALQVGAFQKLLLLLQVGCEGATKERASELLRILNGSRDGAECIDTLDFKALKRPF
;
A
#
# COMPACT_ATOMS: atom_id res chain seq x y z
N MET A 1 6.56 8.62 -15.36
CA MET A 1 6.98 9.58 -14.33
C MET A 1 5.96 9.65 -13.18
N GLU A 2 4.66 9.71 -13.49
CA GLU A 2 3.53 9.82 -12.56
C GLU A 2 3.56 8.87 -11.33
N LEU A 3 3.75 7.57 -11.55
CA LEU A 3 3.70 6.54 -10.48
C LEU A 3 4.77 6.72 -9.41
N LYS A 4 5.96 7.21 -9.77
CA LYS A 4 7.05 7.46 -8.81
C LYS A 4 6.67 8.55 -7.80
N CYS A 5 6.02 9.61 -8.27
CA CYS A 5 5.55 10.70 -7.42
C CYS A 5 4.40 10.25 -6.53
N ALA A 6 3.43 9.51 -7.07
CA ALA A 6 2.30 8.97 -6.33
C ALA A 6 2.74 8.04 -5.17
N VAL A 7 3.63 7.08 -5.45
CA VAL A 7 4.17 6.18 -4.41
C VAL A 7 4.92 6.97 -3.34
N SER A 8 5.67 7.99 -3.73
CA SER A 8 6.44 8.80 -2.79
C SER A 8 5.56 9.67 -1.90
N ALA A 9 4.48 10.24 -2.45
CA ALA A 9 3.50 11.01 -1.71
C ALA A 9 2.75 10.12 -0.71
N LEU A 10 2.21 8.99 -1.18
CA LEU A 10 1.50 8.02 -0.35
C LEU A 10 2.41 7.50 0.77
N TRP A 11 3.67 7.21 0.47
CA TRP A 11 4.65 6.76 1.46
C TRP A 11 4.86 7.78 2.58
N ARG A 12 5.02 9.07 2.22
CA ARG A 12 5.17 10.15 3.21
C ARG A 12 3.92 10.32 4.07
N LEU A 13 2.73 10.24 3.46
CA LEU A 13 1.47 10.37 4.18
C LEU A 13 1.25 9.20 5.15
N CYS A 14 1.40 7.95 4.68
CA CYS A 14 1.24 6.77 5.53
C CYS A 14 2.30 6.69 6.64
N LYS A 15 3.54 7.11 6.37
CA LYS A 15 4.64 7.08 7.34
C LYS A 15 4.50 8.11 8.46
N ASN A 16 4.02 9.30 8.12
CA ASN A 16 3.89 10.42 9.06
C ASN A 16 2.49 10.51 9.69
N SER A 17 1.54 9.68 9.27
CA SER A 17 0.21 9.62 9.85
C SER A 17 0.28 9.14 11.30
N PRO A 18 -0.32 9.85 12.27
CA PRO A 18 -0.42 9.40 13.65
C PRO A 18 -1.14 8.04 13.73
N ALA A 19 -0.82 7.28 14.78
CA ALA A 19 -1.41 5.95 15.03
C ALA A 19 -2.88 6.06 15.48
N GLU A 20 -3.24 7.16 16.14
CA GLU A 20 -4.60 7.46 16.57
C GLU A 20 -5.23 8.46 15.59
N GLY A 21 -6.24 8.00 14.86
CA GLY A 21 -6.91 8.77 13.81
C GLY A 21 -6.78 8.07 12.46
N GLY A 22 -7.86 7.40 12.04
CA GLY A 22 -7.94 6.57 10.84
C GLY A 22 -7.82 7.32 9.50
N GLY A 23 -6.82 8.16 9.29
CA GLY A 23 -6.83 9.17 8.24
C GLY A 23 -5.92 8.95 7.03
N CYS A 24 -5.18 7.84 6.94
CA CYS A 24 -4.39 7.59 5.71
C CYS A 24 -4.16 6.11 5.44
N LYS A 25 -3.71 5.35 6.44
CA LYS A 25 -3.43 3.91 6.27
C LYS A 25 -4.73 3.13 5.98
N ALA A 26 -5.80 3.42 6.71
CA ALA A 26 -7.12 2.82 6.52
C ALA A 26 -7.71 3.19 5.15
N GLU A 27 -7.69 4.47 4.77
CA GLU A 27 -8.15 4.93 3.45
C GLU A 27 -7.34 4.30 2.32
N ALA A 28 -6.01 4.24 2.46
CA ALA A 28 -5.13 3.59 1.50
C ALA A 28 -5.46 2.10 1.33
N LEU A 29 -5.78 1.40 2.42
CA LEU A 29 -6.25 0.01 2.38
C LEU A 29 -7.61 -0.11 1.68
N GLN A 30 -8.57 0.77 1.99
CA GLN A 30 -9.91 0.78 1.39
C GLN A 30 -9.87 1.02 -0.13
N VAL A 31 -9.02 1.92 -0.61
CA VAL A 31 -8.89 2.20 -2.07
C VAL A 31 -8.01 1.18 -2.81
N GLY A 32 -7.62 0.08 -2.15
CA GLY A 32 -6.86 -1.01 -2.72
C GLY A 32 -5.39 -0.67 -3.02
N ALA A 33 -4.78 0.24 -2.26
CA ALA A 33 -3.39 0.63 -2.48
C ALA A 33 -2.43 -0.55 -2.28
N PHE A 34 -2.74 -1.46 -1.35
CA PHE A 34 -1.92 -2.64 -1.08
C PHE A 34 -1.75 -3.52 -2.33
N GLN A 35 -2.85 -3.79 -3.03
CA GLN A 35 -2.90 -4.59 -4.24
C GLN A 35 -2.14 -3.91 -5.38
N LYS A 36 -2.34 -2.61 -5.55
CA LYS A 36 -1.66 -1.79 -6.57
C LYS A 36 -0.14 -1.75 -6.34
N LEU A 37 0.31 -1.67 -5.08
CA LEU A 37 1.73 -1.71 -4.72
C LEU A 37 2.36 -3.09 -4.96
N LEU A 38 1.64 -4.18 -4.68
CA LEU A 38 2.09 -5.54 -5.01
C LEU A 38 2.25 -5.70 -6.52
N LEU A 39 1.27 -5.27 -7.32
CA LEU A 39 1.36 -5.28 -8.78
C LEU A 39 2.53 -4.44 -9.28
N LEU A 40 2.74 -3.25 -8.71
CA LEU A 40 3.86 -2.38 -9.08
C LEU A 40 5.23 -3.04 -8.87
N LEU A 41 5.40 -3.82 -7.81
CA LEU A 41 6.61 -4.61 -7.59
C LEU A 41 6.72 -5.77 -8.58
N GLN A 42 5.62 -6.44 -8.90
CA GLN A 42 5.58 -7.60 -9.80
C GLN A 42 5.86 -7.23 -11.27
N VAL A 43 5.36 -6.08 -11.74
CA VAL A 43 5.59 -5.61 -13.13
C VAL A 43 6.99 -5.01 -13.34
N GLY A 44 7.78 -4.90 -12.26
CA GLY A 44 9.13 -4.35 -12.30
C GLY A 44 9.16 -2.86 -12.01
N CYS A 45 9.53 -2.50 -10.79
CA CYS A 45 9.96 -1.15 -10.44
C CYS A 45 11.31 -1.21 -9.70
N GLU A 46 12.13 -0.16 -9.86
CA GLU A 46 13.51 -0.15 -9.39
C GLU A 46 13.87 1.09 -8.56
N GLY A 47 15.01 1.02 -7.89
CA GLY A 47 15.58 2.10 -7.08
C GLY A 47 14.66 2.58 -5.97
N ALA A 48 14.61 3.90 -5.77
CA ALA A 48 13.85 4.51 -4.69
C ALA A 48 12.34 4.20 -4.72
N THR A 49 11.76 3.92 -5.89
CA THR A 49 10.34 3.56 -6.00
C THR A 49 10.08 2.17 -5.39
N LYS A 50 10.97 1.21 -5.66
CA LYS A 50 10.89 -0.16 -5.12
C LYS A 50 11.01 -0.17 -3.60
N GLU A 51 11.98 0.57 -3.07
CA GLU A 51 12.19 0.68 -1.62
C GLU A 51 10.97 1.32 -0.93
N ARG A 52 10.46 2.44 -1.46
CA ARG A 52 9.27 3.12 -0.92
C ARG A 52 8.02 2.25 -1.01
N ALA A 53 7.81 1.54 -2.12
CA ALA A 53 6.69 0.61 -2.28
C ALA A 53 6.77 -0.55 -1.28
N SER A 54 7.96 -1.10 -1.05
CA SER A 54 8.19 -2.19 -0.10
C SER A 54 7.95 -1.74 1.34
N GLU A 55 8.40 -0.53 1.72
CA GLU A 55 8.14 0.03 3.05
C GLU A 55 6.67 0.37 3.27
N LEU A 56 5.98 0.92 2.24
CA LEU A 56 4.54 1.15 2.26
C LEU A 56 3.76 -0.14 2.54
N LEU A 57 4.12 -1.25 1.88
CA LEU A 57 3.48 -2.54 2.14
C LEU A 57 3.64 -2.98 3.60
N ARG A 58 4.81 -2.78 4.22
CA ARG A 58 5.02 -3.09 5.65
C ARG A 58 4.13 -2.23 6.56
N ILE A 59 4.06 -0.92 6.28
CA ILE A 59 3.24 0.02 7.06
C ILE A 59 1.76 -0.35 6.98
N LEU A 60 1.26 -0.62 5.77
CA LEU A 60 -0.14 -0.96 5.53
C LEU A 60 -0.50 -2.34 6.10
N ASN A 61 0.42 -3.32 6.03
CA ASN A 61 0.19 -4.65 6.61
C ASN A 61 0.02 -4.59 8.13
N GLY A 62 0.79 -3.76 8.83
CA GLY A 62 0.65 -3.55 10.28
C GLY A 62 -0.63 -2.83 10.70
N SER A 63 -1.39 -2.24 9.76
CA SER A 63 -2.68 -1.59 10.01
C SER A 63 -3.88 -2.43 9.56
N ARG A 64 -3.64 -3.69 9.15
CA ARG A 64 -4.65 -4.57 8.55
C ARG A 64 -5.62 -5.18 9.57
N ASP A 65 -5.20 -5.33 10.83
CA ASP A 65 -6.06 -5.84 11.93
C ASP A 65 -7.23 -4.90 12.29
N GLY A 66 -7.18 -3.62 11.90
CA GLY A 66 -8.26 -2.65 12.15
C GLY A 66 -9.22 -2.43 10.96
N ALA A 67 -8.99 -3.12 9.84
CA ALA A 67 -9.70 -2.89 8.59
C ALA A 67 -10.67 -4.04 8.28
N GLU A 68 -11.71 -4.20 9.11
CA GLU A 68 -12.74 -5.24 8.95
C GLU A 68 -13.60 -5.07 7.67
N CYS A 69 -13.44 -3.94 6.94
CA CYS A 69 -14.16 -3.65 5.70
C CYS A 69 -13.21 -3.58 4.50
N ILE A 70 -12.47 -4.67 4.24
CA ILE A 70 -11.84 -4.89 2.94
C ILE A 70 -12.58 -6.05 2.30
N ASP A 71 -13.50 -5.75 1.39
CA ASP A 71 -14.21 -6.76 0.61
C ASP A 71 -13.17 -7.66 -0.06
N THR A 72 -13.12 -8.92 0.36
CA THR A 72 -12.04 -9.86 0.01
C THR A 72 -12.10 -10.28 -1.47
N LEU A 73 -12.99 -9.65 -2.23
CA LEU A 73 -13.26 -9.91 -3.64
C LEU A 73 -12.14 -9.39 -4.55
N ASP A 74 -11.40 -8.34 -4.17
CA ASP A 74 -10.30 -7.76 -4.97
C ASP A 74 -8.99 -8.57 -4.95
N PHE A 75 -8.92 -9.66 -4.18
CA PHE A 75 -7.68 -10.46 -4.04
C PHE A 75 -7.58 -11.65 -5.02
N LYS A 76 -8.58 -11.88 -5.87
CA LYS A 76 -8.58 -13.06 -6.77
C LYS A 76 -7.60 -12.96 -7.94
N ALA A 77 -7.21 -11.75 -8.35
CA ALA A 77 -6.35 -11.52 -9.51
C ALA A 77 -4.86 -11.32 -9.17
N LEU A 78 -4.49 -11.23 -7.89
CA LEU A 78 -3.10 -11.11 -7.50
C LEU A 78 -2.43 -12.49 -7.44
N LYS A 79 -1.26 -12.62 -8.08
CA LYS A 79 -0.35 -13.72 -7.76
C LYS A 79 0.00 -13.60 -6.28
N ARG A 80 -0.55 -14.49 -5.45
CA ARG A 80 -0.17 -14.61 -4.04
C ARG A 80 1.31 -14.99 -3.99
N PRO A 81 2.21 -14.14 -3.49
CA PRO A 81 3.47 -14.66 -2.98
C PRO A 81 3.13 -15.29 -1.63
N PHE A 82 3.37 -16.60 -1.54
CA PHE A 82 3.22 -17.52 -0.40
C PHE A 82 2.92 -16.89 0.96
#